data_AF-Q17PQ4-F1
#
_entry.id   AF-Q17PQ4-F1
#
_cell.length_a   1.000
_cell.length_b   1.000
_cell.length_c   1.000
_cell.angle_alpha   90.00
_cell.angle_beta   90.00
_cell.angle_gamma   90.00
#
_symmetry.space_group_name_H-M   'P 1'
#
loop_
_entity.id
_entity.type
_entity.pdbx_description
1 polymer ?
#
loop_
_entity_poly.entity_id
_entity_poly.type
_entity_poly.pdbx_seq_one_letter_code
_entity_poly.pdbx_strand_id
1 'polypeptide(L)'
;MFNECKSLPEYVLEETKRLFHKYRPIEIDPHMPLDEKVVYMIEWWSKTGDLLKGFPLPQEEIAEVAKRFKDGLRDGTHQMFFDLNQLEVPCLVFSAGLGDSVVSVLRQANVMYPNVKVISNFLQYSSDGTLNGLQDKMIHTFNKNETALKGTEYYDLVHDRDHVIVMGDSLGDAGMADGIPSSSYVLKIGFLFDHPEQNLPRYMETFDIVLIDDQTMDVPRAILEMIKNKSHQ
;
A
#
# COMPACT_ATOMS: atom_id res chain seq x y z
N MET A 1 11.14 -2.45 -8.72
CA MET A 1 10.26 -2.47 -9.90
C MET A 1 10.37 -1.18 -10.71
N PHE A 2 9.77 -0.05 -10.30
CA PHE A 2 9.74 1.18 -11.11
C PHE A 2 11.11 1.63 -11.65
N ASN A 3 12.15 1.58 -10.84
CA ASN A 3 13.53 1.92 -11.21
C ASN A 3 14.15 1.04 -12.31
N GLU A 4 13.45 0.03 -12.81
CA GLU A 4 13.89 -0.82 -13.93
C GLU A 4 13.31 -0.41 -15.27
N CYS A 5 12.46 0.63 -15.30
CA CYS A 5 12.04 1.28 -16.53
C CYS A 5 13.28 1.92 -17.20
N LYS A 6 13.57 1.48 -18.43
CA LYS A 6 14.63 1.97 -19.33
C LYS A 6 14.47 3.43 -19.72
N SER A 7 13.25 3.95 -19.77
CA SER A 7 12.98 5.36 -20.10
C SER A 7 13.27 6.30 -18.92
N LEU A 8 13.57 5.78 -17.72
CA LEU A 8 14.02 6.60 -16.61
C LEU A 8 15.43 7.15 -16.88
N PRO A 9 15.61 8.47 -16.83
CA PRO A 9 16.94 9.06 -16.94
C PRO A 9 17.86 8.60 -15.80
N GLU A 10 19.16 8.47 -16.09
CA GLU A 10 20.14 8.01 -15.10
C GLU A 10 20.17 8.90 -13.84
N TYR A 11 20.07 10.22 -14.01
CA TYR A 11 20.02 11.17 -12.89
C TYR A 11 18.82 10.92 -11.96
N VAL A 12 17.68 10.45 -12.47
CA VAL A 12 16.51 10.10 -11.66
C VAL A 12 16.80 8.87 -10.82
N LEU A 13 17.49 7.88 -11.38
CA LEU A 13 17.86 6.66 -10.67
C LEU A 13 18.87 6.96 -9.55
N GLU A 14 19.86 7.80 -9.82
CA GLU A 14 20.85 8.25 -8.83
C GLU A 14 20.21 9.05 -7.70
N GLU A 15 19.39 10.05 -8.04
CA GLU A 15 18.73 10.88 -7.03
C GLU A 15 17.69 10.10 -6.22
N THR A 16 16.94 9.18 -6.84
CA THR A 16 16.02 8.29 -6.10
C THR A 16 16.77 7.46 -5.07
N LYS A 17 17.94 6.91 -5.42
CA LYS A 17 18.79 6.17 -4.46
C LYS A 17 19.28 7.08 -3.34
N ARG A 18 19.72 8.30 -3.66
CA ARG A 18 20.19 9.28 -2.66
C ARG A 18 19.08 9.68 -1.69
N LEU A 19 17.87 9.95 -2.20
CA LEU A 19 16.69 10.23 -1.38
C LEU A 19 16.37 9.04 -0.49
N PHE A 20 16.33 7.82 -1.03
CA PHE A 20 16.07 6.60 -0.25
C PHE A 20 17.09 6.43 0.90
N HIS A 21 18.39 6.56 0.63
CA HIS A 21 19.43 6.44 1.66
C HIS A 21 19.33 7.51 2.76
N LYS A 22 18.81 8.69 2.44
CA LYS A 22 18.57 9.76 3.42
C LYS A 22 17.33 9.49 4.27
N TYR A 23 16.19 9.19 3.63
CA TYR A 23 14.89 9.22 4.28
C TYR A 23 14.44 7.87 4.83
N ARG A 24 14.88 6.74 4.26
CA ARG A 24 14.51 5.41 4.77
C ARG A 24 14.96 5.19 6.23
N PRO A 25 16.20 5.54 6.64
CA PRO A 25 16.61 5.42 8.03
C PRO A 25 15.73 6.24 8.98
N ILE A 26 15.29 7.43 8.55
CA ILE A 26 14.40 8.32 9.30
C ILE A 26 13.00 7.71 9.46
N GLU A 27 12.45 7.16 8.36
CA GLU A 27 11.14 6.50 8.36
C GLU A 27 11.07 5.36 9.40
N ILE A 28 12.12 4.55 9.47
CA ILE A 28 12.17 3.36 10.34
C ILE A 28 12.74 3.62 11.73
N ASP A 29 13.24 4.83 12.02
CA ASP A 29 13.91 5.15 13.30
C ASP A 29 12.95 4.96 14.49
N PRO A 30 13.17 4.00 15.40
CA PRO A 30 12.23 3.77 16.49
C PRO A 30 12.22 4.88 17.54
N HIS A 31 13.24 5.75 17.55
CA HIS A 31 13.45 6.80 18.55
C HIS A 31 12.99 8.19 18.08
N MET A 32 12.76 8.38 16.78
CA MET A 32 12.28 9.65 16.26
C MET A 32 10.77 9.83 16.52
N PRO A 33 10.33 10.98 17.06
CA PRO A 33 8.92 11.32 17.22
C PRO A 33 8.13 11.26 15.91
N LEU A 34 6.85 10.85 15.99
CA LEU A 34 6.01 10.65 14.81
C LEU A 34 5.77 11.95 14.03
N ASP A 35 5.54 13.05 14.73
CA ASP A 35 5.34 14.39 14.15
C ASP A 35 6.57 14.88 13.37
N GLU A 36 7.77 14.63 13.89
CA GLU A 36 9.02 14.91 13.16
C GLU A 36 9.16 14.02 11.91
N LYS A 37 8.87 12.73 12.04
CA LYS A 37 8.91 11.80 10.88
C LYS A 37 7.96 12.22 9.77
N VAL A 38 6.75 12.69 10.12
CA VAL A 38 5.76 13.16 9.14
C VAL A 38 6.34 14.27 8.27
N VAL A 39 7.02 15.24 8.87
CA VAL A 39 7.67 16.35 8.12
C VAL A 39 8.70 15.81 7.13
N TYR A 40 9.53 14.85 7.52
CA TYR A 40 10.52 14.25 6.64
C TYR A 40 9.90 13.38 5.53
N MET A 41 8.80 12.68 5.80
CA MET A 41 8.10 11.89 4.76
C MET A 41 7.44 12.80 3.73
N ILE A 42 6.86 13.92 4.16
CA ILE A 42 6.34 14.98 3.26
C ILE A 42 7.48 15.52 2.40
N GLU A 43 8.63 15.83 2.99
CA GLU A 43 9.80 16.32 2.24
C GLU A 43 10.28 15.30 1.21
N TRP A 44 10.36 14.01 1.59
CA TRP A 44 10.80 12.94 0.71
C TRP A 44 9.88 12.78 -0.50
N TRP A 45 8.57 12.69 -0.27
CA TRP A 45 7.60 12.51 -1.35
C TRP A 45 7.47 13.75 -2.22
N SER A 46 7.59 14.96 -1.66
CA SER A 46 7.64 16.21 -2.44
C SER A 46 8.82 16.20 -3.41
N LYS A 47 10.03 15.86 -2.91
CA LYS A 47 11.22 15.77 -3.76
C LYS A 47 11.12 14.67 -4.80
N THR A 48 10.49 13.55 -4.45
CA THR A 48 10.24 12.45 -5.39
C THR A 48 9.30 12.91 -6.51
N GLY A 49 8.22 13.62 -6.17
CA GLY A 49 7.30 14.20 -7.15
C GLY A 49 7.97 15.22 -8.07
N ASP A 50 8.86 16.06 -7.54
CA ASP A 50 9.63 17.01 -8.36
C ASP A 50 10.64 16.32 -9.28
N LEU A 51 11.28 15.24 -8.81
CA LEU A 51 12.24 14.46 -9.59
C LEU A 51 11.58 13.78 -10.80
N LEU A 52 10.30 13.39 -10.66
CA LEU A 52 9.51 12.72 -11.70
C LEU A 52 8.86 13.71 -12.68
N LYS A 53 9.55 14.80 -13.04
CA LYS A 53 9.08 15.81 -14.00
C LYS A 53 9.99 15.92 -15.22
N GLY A 54 9.41 16.21 -16.38
CA GLY A 54 10.13 16.71 -17.55
C GLY A 54 10.72 15.64 -18.48
N PHE A 55 10.29 14.39 -18.37
CA PHE A 55 10.70 13.32 -19.29
C PHE A 55 9.53 12.37 -19.60
N PRO A 56 9.50 11.75 -20.81
CA PRO A 56 8.47 10.78 -21.16
C PRO A 56 8.70 9.44 -20.44
N LEU A 57 7.61 8.80 -20.01
CA LEU A 57 7.63 7.43 -19.51
C LEU A 57 6.37 6.69 -20.00
N PRO A 58 6.48 5.77 -20.98
CA PRO A 58 5.32 5.01 -21.43
C PRO A 58 4.74 4.15 -20.30
N GLN A 59 3.41 4.18 -20.10
CA GLN A 59 2.75 3.36 -19.10
C GLN A 59 2.90 1.85 -19.39
N GLU A 60 2.99 1.50 -20.66
CA GLU A 60 3.26 0.14 -21.14
C GLU A 60 4.60 -0.38 -20.61
N GLU A 61 5.58 0.49 -20.40
CA GLU A 61 6.88 0.10 -19.87
C GLU A 61 6.78 -0.35 -18.42
N ILE A 62 5.98 0.37 -17.60
CA ILE A 62 5.66 -0.04 -16.24
C ILE A 62 4.94 -1.40 -16.26
N ALA A 63 4.06 -1.63 -17.23
CA ALA A 63 3.38 -2.90 -17.42
C ALA A 63 4.32 -4.05 -17.79
N GLU A 64 5.29 -3.83 -18.68
CA GLU A 64 6.29 -4.84 -19.04
C GLU A 64 7.19 -5.20 -17.86
N VAL A 65 7.64 -4.21 -17.09
CA VAL A 65 8.43 -4.46 -15.89
C VAL A 65 7.61 -5.24 -14.86
N ALA A 66 6.35 -4.85 -14.62
CA ALA A 66 5.48 -5.51 -13.64
C ALA A 66 5.24 -7.01 -13.91
N LYS A 67 5.29 -7.46 -15.17
CA LYS A 67 5.17 -8.91 -15.52
C LYS A 67 6.19 -9.77 -14.78
N ARG A 68 7.37 -9.22 -14.49
CA ARG A 68 8.45 -9.94 -13.79
C ARG A 68 8.22 -10.07 -12.30
N PHE A 69 7.31 -9.27 -11.73
CA PHE A 69 7.02 -9.22 -10.30
C PHE A 69 5.65 -9.81 -9.93
N LYS A 70 4.85 -10.24 -10.92
CA LYS A 70 3.51 -10.81 -10.69
C LYS A 70 3.53 -12.04 -9.76
N ASP A 71 4.62 -12.81 -9.80
CA ASP A 71 4.80 -14.02 -9.00
C ASP A 71 5.45 -13.72 -7.63
N GLY A 72 5.69 -12.45 -7.31
CA GLY A 72 6.26 -12.00 -6.04
C GLY A 72 5.22 -11.65 -4.97
N LEU A 73 3.95 -11.97 -5.20
CA LEU A 73 2.90 -11.83 -4.19
C LEU A 73 3.01 -12.94 -3.14
N ARG A 74 2.58 -12.69 -1.90
CA ARG A 74 2.50 -13.74 -0.86
C ARG A 74 1.68 -14.93 -1.34
N ASP A 75 2.07 -16.13 -0.92
CA ASP A 75 1.35 -17.35 -1.25
C ASP A 75 -0.12 -17.26 -0.81
N GLY A 76 -1.04 -17.76 -1.62
CA GLY A 76 -2.48 -17.66 -1.35
C GLY A 76 -3.12 -16.31 -1.72
N THR A 77 -2.36 -15.28 -2.15
CA THR A 77 -2.92 -13.99 -2.56
C THR A 77 -4.00 -14.12 -3.63
N HIS A 78 -3.76 -14.93 -4.68
CA HIS A 78 -4.73 -15.13 -5.76
C HIS A 78 -6.07 -15.67 -5.24
N GLN A 79 -6.01 -16.67 -4.36
CA GLN A 79 -7.20 -17.29 -3.78
C GLN A 79 -7.93 -16.31 -2.85
N MET A 80 -7.20 -15.57 -2.02
CA MET A 80 -7.79 -14.55 -1.14
C MET A 80 -8.56 -13.49 -1.93
N PHE A 81 -7.95 -12.92 -2.98
CA PHE A 81 -8.60 -11.91 -3.82
C PHE A 81 -9.81 -12.47 -4.57
N PHE A 82 -9.73 -13.71 -5.06
CA PHE A 82 -10.85 -14.42 -5.65
C PHE A 82 -12.01 -14.57 -4.67
N ASP A 83 -11.75 -15.07 -3.45
CA ASP A 83 -12.78 -15.29 -2.43
C ASP A 83 -13.41 -13.97 -1.97
N LEU A 84 -12.63 -12.91 -1.78
CA LEU A 84 -13.14 -11.57 -1.46
C LEU A 84 -14.09 -11.05 -2.55
N ASN A 85 -13.74 -11.26 -3.83
CA ASN A 85 -14.59 -10.87 -4.94
C ASN A 85 -15.88 -11.70 -5.01
N GLN A 86 -15.81 -13.02 -4.79
CA GLN A 86 -17.00 -13.88 -4.75
C GLN A 86 -17.96 -13.52 -3.62
N LEU A 87 -17.43 -13.02 -2.50
CA LEU A 87 -18.21 -12.59 -1.33
C LEU A 87 -18.63 -11.11 -1.41
N GLU A 88 -18.33 -10.42 -2.51
CA GLU A 88 -18.62 -8.99 -2.71
C GLU A 88 -18.10 -8.11 -1.55
N VAL A 89 -16.92 -8.49 -1.01
CA VAL A 89 -16.23 -7.74 0.03
C VAL A 89 -15.39 -6.64 -0.63
N PRO A 90 -15.64 -5.34 -0.35
CA PRO A 90 -14.81 -4.26 -0.84
C PRO A 90 -13.37 -4.44 -0.35
N CYS A 91 -12.41 -4.39 -1.27
CA CYS A 91 -11.00 -4.54 -0.97
C CYS A 91 -10.27 -3.25 -1.33
N LEU A 92 -9.71 -2.56 -0.33
CA LEU A 92 -8.85 -1.40 -0.57
C LEU A 92 -7.39 -1.80 -0.43
N VAL A 93 -6.64 -1.59 -1.51
CA VAL A 93 -5.18 -1.56 -1.47
C VAL A 93 -4.74 -0.12 -1.22
N PHE A 94 -4.43 0.19 0.03
CA PHE A 94 -4.00 1.53 0.44
C PHE A 94 -2.47 1.61 0.57
N SER A 95 -1.83 2.06 -0.50
CA SER A 95 -0.37 2.05 -0.62
C SER A 95 0.20 3.46 -0.50
N ALA A 96 1.32 3.59 0.22
CA ALA A 96 2.12 4.82 0.18
C ALA A 96 3.11 4.79 -0.99
N GLY A 97 3.16 3.72 -1.79
CA GLY A 97 4.06 3.59 -2.93
C GLY A 97 3.53 4.25 -4.21
N LEU A 98 4.13 3.89 -5.34
CA LEU A 98 3.71 4.34 -6.66
C LEU A 98 2.51 3.52 -7.15
N GLY A 99 1.35 4.17 -7.29
CA GLY A 99 0.07 3.57 -7.62
C GLY A 99 0.07 2.88 -8.98
N ASP A 100 0.69 3.49 -10.00
CA ASP A 100 0.84 2.89 -11.34
C ASP A 100 1.54 1.53 -11.26
N SER A 101 2.54 1.42 -10.39
CA SER A 101 3.25 0.16 -10.15
C SER A 101 2.36 -0.87 -9.45
N VAL A 102 1.65 -0.46 -8.40
CA VAL A 102 0.74 -1.34 -7.64
C VAL A 102 -0.35 -1.89 -8.56
N VAL A 103 -1.06 -1.02 -9.27
CA VAL A 103 -2.14 -1.41 -10.21
C VAL A 103 -1.60 -2.34 -11.29
N SER A 104 -0.42 -2.04 -11.82
CA SER A 104 0.20 -2.85 -12.85
C SER A 104 0.50 -4.27 -12.36
N VAL A 105 1.09 -4.45 -11.18
CA VAL A 105 1.35 -5.77 -10.60
C VAL A 105 0.06 -6.54 -10.35
N LEU A 106 -0.95 -5.91 -9.74
CA LEU A 106 -2.23 -6.56 -9.45
C LEU A 106 -2.96 -6.99 -10.73
N ARG A 107 -2.87 -6.19 -11.81
CA ARG A 107 -3.42 -6.55 -13.13
C ARG A 107 -2.66 -7.72 -13.76
N GLN A 108 -1.33 -7.70 -13.76
CA GLN A 108 -0.53 -8.79 -14.34
C GLN A 108 -0.67 -10.11 -13.57
N ALA A 109 -0.96 -10.03 -12.27
CA ALA A 109 -1.30 -11.19 -11.44
C ALA A 109 -2.78 -11.61 -11.56
N ASN A 110 -3.60 -10.91 -12.34
CA ASN A 110 -5.04 -11.18 -12.49
C ASN A 110 -5.83 -11.15 -11.17
N VAL A 111 -5.42 -10.31 -10.22
CA VAL A 111 -6.10 -10.13 -8.92
C VAL A 111 -6.81 -8.79 -8.79
N MET A 112 -6.73 -7.93 -9.81
CA MET A 112 -7.43 -6.65 -9.87
C MET A 112 -8.92 -6.83 -10.24
N TYR A 113 -9.68 -7.46 -9.34
CA TYR A 113 -11.12 -7.69 -9.47
C TYR A 113 -11.95 -6.40 -9.32
N PRO A 114 -13.25 -6.40 -9.74
CA PRO A 114 -14.10 -5.20 -9.63
C PRO A 114 -14.29 -4.65 -8.21
N ASN A 115 -14.22 -5.49 -7.18
CA ASN A 115 -14.30 -5.10 -5.78
C ASN A 115 -13.00 -4.49 -5.24
N VAL A 116 -11.90 -4.52 -6.01
CA VAL A 116 -10.59 -4.00 -5.61
C VAL A 116 -10.46 -2.54 -6.04
N LYS A 117 -10.11 -1.68 -5.08
CA LYS A 117 -9.77 -0.27 -5.32
C LYS A 117 -8.35 -0.02 -4.82
N VAL A 118 -7.64 0.90 -5.48
CA VAL A 118 -6.28 1.29 -5.10
C VAL A 118 -6.26 2.78 -4.80
N ILE A 119 -5.77 3.15 -3.62
CA ILE A 119 -5.45 4.53 -3.25
C ILE A 119 -3.94 4.56 -3.00
N SER A 120 -3.24 5.43 -3.74
CA SER A 120 -1.77 5.50 -3.77
C SER A 120 -1.32 6.79 -4.44
N ASN A 121 -0.01 7.05 -4.49
CA ASN A 121 0.56 8.14 -5.27
C ASN A 121 0.64 7.76 -6.75
N PHE A 122 -0.17 8.35 -7.61
CA PHE A 122 -0.16 8.08 -9.06
C PHE A 122 0.67 9.10 -9.83
N LEU A 123 1.28 8.67 -10.93
CA LEU A 123 1.98 9.55 -11.87
C LEU A 123 1.00 10.53 -12.50
N GLN A 124 1.47 11.77 -12.66
CA GLN A 124 0.78 12.79 -13.44
C GLN A 124 1.45 12.90 -14.81
N TYR A 125 0.65 12.78 -15.86
CA TYR A 125 1.11 12.95 -17.25
C TYR A 125 0.61 14.26 -17.83
N SER A 126 1.48 14.96 -18.55
CA SER A 126 1.13 16.05 -19.46
C SER A 126 0.46 15.49 -20.71
N SER A 127 -0.20 16.38 -21.47
CA SER A 127 -0.90 16.00 -22.72
C SER A 127 0.01 15.43 -23.81
N ASP A 128 1.32 15.67 -23.73
CA ASP A 128 2.35 15.14 -24.64
C ASP A 128 2.98 13.82 -24.17
N GLY A 129 2.49 13.24 -23.07
CA GLY A 129 3.01 11.99 -22.50
C GLY A 129 4.26 12.16 -21.64
N THR A 130 4.69 13.39 -21.36
CA THR A 130 5.76 13.66 -20.38
C THR A 130 5.23 13.59 -18.95
N LEU A 131 6.07 13.12 -18.02
CA LEU A 131 5.74 13.15 -16.61
C LEU A 131 5.75 14.59 -16.08
N ASN A 132 4.76 14.91 -15.26
CA ASN A 132 4.60 16.17 -14.54
C ASN A 132 4.53 15.95 -13.03
N GLY A 133 5.21 14.92 -12.53
CA GLY A 133 5.26 14.58 -11.10
C GLY A 133 4.19 13.58 -10.69
N LEU A 134 3.62 13.79 -9.50
CA LEU A 134 2.60 12.93 -8.90
C LEU A 134 1.27 13.69 -8.82
N GLN A 135 0.16 12.96 -8.92
CA GLN A 135 -1.19 13.50 -8.72
C GLN A 135 -1.35 14.06 -7.30
N ASP A 136 -2.26 15.03 -7.16
CA ASP A 136 -2.57 15.69 -5.88
C ASP A 136 -3.08 14.69 -4.82
N LYS A 137 -3.03 15.08 -3.54
CA LYS A 137 -3.29 14.23 -2.34
C LYS A 137 -2.22 13.15 -2.11
N MET A 138 -1.01 13.60 -1.82
CA MET A 138 0.11 12.77 -1.42
C MET A 138 -0.23 11.82 -0.25
N ILE A 139 0.01 10.54 -0.45
CA ILE A 139 -0.08 9.48 0.55
C ILE A 139 1.33 9.11 1.00
N HIS A 140 1.57 9.12 2.30
CA HIS A 140 2.80 8.61 2.92
C HIS A 140 2.45 7.67 4.07
N THR A 141 3.45 6.99 4.62
CA THR A 141 3.30 5.92 5.63
C THR A 141 2.50 6.32 6.88
N PHE A 142 2.32 7.61 7.15
CA PHE A 142 1.71 8.15 8.38
C PHE A 142 0.42 8.95 8.15
N ASN A 143 -0.09 9.06 6.92
CA ASN A 143 -1.38 9.72 6.65
C ASN A 143 -2.41 8.79 5.99
N LYS A 144 -2.17 7.47 6.04
CA LYS A 144 -3.10 6.46 5.57
C LYS A 144 -4.25 6.28 6.56
N ASN A 145 -5.22 7.18 6.55
CA ASN A 145 -6.39 7.09 7.43
C ASN A 145 -7.66 7.61 6.71
N GLU A 146 -8.79 7.66 7.42
CA GLU A 146 -10.07 8.12 6.88
C GLU A 146 -9.98 9.51 6.21
N THR A 147 -9.09 10.40 6.64
CA THR A 147 -8.94 11.72 5.99
C THR A 147 -8.51 11.62 4.53
N ALA A 148 -7.75 10.59 4.16
CA ALA A 148 -7.39 10.30 2.79
C ALA A 148 -8.53 9.67 1.98
N LEU A 149 -9.51 9.07 2.65
CA LEU A 149 -10.69 8.45 2.05
C LEU A 149 -11.85 9.44 1.87
N LYS A 150 -11.95 10.47 2.73
CA LYS A 150 -13.05 11.46 2.67
C LYS A 150 -13.14 12.12 1.30
N GLY A 151 -14.35 12.09 0.74
CA GLY A 151 -14.66 12.63 -0.58
C GLY A 151 -14.17 11.76 -1.75
N THR A 152 -13.82 10.49 -1.50
CA THR A 152 -13.59 9.50 -2.56
C THR A 152 -14.83 8.62 -2.75
N GLU A 153 -15.04 8.10 -3.96
CA GLU A 153 -16.08 7.11 -4.27
C GLU A 153 -15.98 5.87 -3.34
N TYR A 154 -14.77 5.55 -2.87
CA TYR A 154 -14.55 4.44 -1.97
C TYR A 154 -15.20 4.63 -0.60
N TYR A 155 -15.19 5.84 -0.06
CA TYR A 155 -15.82 6.13 1.23
C TYR A 155 -17.32 5.79 1.18
N ASP A 156 -18.01 6.18 0.10
CA ASP A 156 -19.43 5.89 -0.09
C ASP A 156 -19.71 4.38 -0.20
N LEU A 157 -18.76 3.58 -0.70
CA LEU A 157 -18.89 2.12 -0.80
C LEU A 157 -18.76 1.39 0.55
N VAL A 158 -18.08 2.00 1.54
CA VAL A 158 -17.71 1.31 2.78
C VAL A 158 -18.20 1.96 4.06
N HIS A 159 -18.84 3.13 4.00
CA HIS A 159 -19.29 3.86 5.19
C HIS A 159 -20.25 3.05 6.09
N ASP A 160 -21.00 2.11 5.52
CA ASP A 160 -21.91 1.21 6.25
C ASP A 160 -21.25 -0.13 6.68
N ARG A 161 -19.96 -0.33 6.40
CA ARG A 161 -19.24 -1.56 6.77
C ARG A 161 -18.63 -1.40 8.16
N ASP A 162 -19.14 -2.19 9.10
CA ASP A 162 -18.76 -2.13 10.52
C ASP A 162 -17.75 -3.22 10.92
N HIS A 163 -17.39 -4.15 10.04
CA HIS A 163 -16.36 -5.16 10.30
C HIS A 163 -15.21 -5.00 9.30
N VAL A 164 -14.00 -4.74 9.81
CA VAL A 164 -12.84 -4.41 8.98
C VAL A 164 -11.64 -5.26 9.39
N ILE A 165 -10.97 -5.84 8.38
CA ILE A 165 -9.65 -6.46 8.55
C ILE A 165 -8.62 -5.49 7.96
N VAL A 166 -7.69 -5.04 8.80
CA VAL A 166 -6.54 -4.22 8.39
C VAL A 166 -5.31 -5.09 8.33
N MET A 167 -4.59 -5.01 7.22
CA MET A 167 -3.35 -5.75 7.00
C MET A 167 -2.23 -4.78 6.62
N GLY A 168 -1.06 -4.93 7.24
CA GLY A 168 0.08 -4.08 6.95
C GLY A 168 1.39 -4.67 7.44
N ASP A 169 2.50 -4.18 6.91
CA ASP A 169 3.84 -4.57 7.31
C ASP A 169 4.56 -3.50 8.13
N SER A 170 4.04 -2.27 8.16
CA SER A 170 4.58 -1.17 8.96
C SER A 170 3.63 -0.78 10.10
N LEU A 171 4.17 -0.22 11.19
CA LEU A 171 3.35 0.32 12.28
C LEU A 171 2.37 1.41 11.80
N GLY A 172 2.71 2.16 10.75
CA GLY A 172 1.84 3.19 10.18
C GLY A 172 0.59 2.62 9.50
N ASP A 173 0.63 1.39 9.02
CA ASP A 173 -0.51 0.75 8.37
C ASP A 173 -1.63 0.41 9.35
N ALA A 174 -1.32 0.25 10.64
CA ALA A 174 -2.33 0.08 11.68
C ALA A 174 -3.26 1.32 11.81
N GLY A 175 -2.79 2.48 11.35
CA GLY A 175 -3.55 3.73 11.26
C GLY A 175 -4.55 3.77 10.10
N MET A 176 -4.56 2.79 9.19
CA MET A 176 -5.60 2.65 8.16
C MET A 176 -7.00 2.46 8.75
N ALA A 177 -7.07 2.02 10.00
CA ALA A 177 -8.30 1.95 10.77
C ALA A 177 -8.74 3.29 11.38
N ASP A 178 -7.89 4.31 11.39
CA ASP A 178 -8.18 5.57 12.07
C ASP A 178 -9.28 6.32 11.34
N GLY A 179 -10.33 6.67 12.08
CA GLY A 179 -11.56 7.29 11.57
C GLY A 179 -12.67 6.31 11.23
N ILE A 180 -12.46 5.00 11.38
CA ILE A 180 -13.56 4.03 11.44
C ILE A 180 -14.37 4.30 12.73
N PRO A 181 -15.72 4.33 12.67
CA PRO A 181 -16.56 4.55 13.84
C PRO A 181 -16.26 3.57 14.99
N SER A 182 -16.31 4.03 16.23
CA SER A 182 -16.06 3.18 17.42
C SER A 182 -17.09 2.07 17.64
N SER A 183 -18.21 2.11 16.92
CA SER A 183 -19.21 1.05 16.89
C SER A 183 -18.80 -0.15 16.04
N SER A 184 -17.73 -0.02 15.26
CA SER A 184 -17.21 -1.04 14.35
C SER A 184 -16.22 -1.99 15.06
N TYR A 185 -16.00 -3.15 14.47
CA TYR A 185 -15.03 -4.16 14.86
C TYR A 185 -13.86 -4.17 13.87
N VAL A 186 -12.66 -3.96 14.38
CA VAL A 186 -11.43 -3.94 13.57
C VAL A 186 -10.50 -5.04 14.04
N LEU A 187 -10.02 -5.86 13.11
CA LEU A 187 -8.95 -6.83 13.33
C LEU A 187 -7.70 -6.39 12.57
N LYS A 188 -6.60 -6.16 13.28
CA LYS A 188 -5.32 -5.70 12.72
C LYS A 188 -4.32 -6.86 12.65
N ILE A 189 -3.87 -7.18 11.44
CA ILE A 189 -2.89 -8.23 11.15
C ILE A 189 -1.59 -7.57 10.66
N GLY A 190 -0.52 -7.71 11.42
CA GLY A 190 0.80 -7.15 11.14
C GLY A 190 1.77 -8.19 10.61
N PHE A 191 2.40 -7.95 9.46
CA PHE A 191 3.48 -8.79 8.94
C PHE A 191 4.83 -8.22 9.38
N LEU A 192 5.58 -8.99 10.17
CA LEU A 192 6.89 -8.57 10.70
C LEU A 192 8.01 -9.41 10.10
N PHE A 193 8.83 -8.79 9.25
CA PHE A 193 10.01 -9.42 8.65
C PHE A 193 11.31 -8.72 9.07
N ASP A 194 11.32 -7.40 9.08
CA ASP A 194 12.53 -6.61 9.31
C ASP A 194 12.80 -6.40 10.81
N HIS A 195 14.00 -6.79 11.28
CA HIS A 195 14.44 -6.71 12.68
C HIS A 195 13.41 -7.21 13.71
N PRO A 196 12.92 -8.46 13.60
CA PRO A 196 11.78 -8.94 14.38
C PRO A 196 12.01 -8.86 15.90
N GLU A 197 13.21 -9.17 16.39
CA GLU A 197 13.52 -9.09 17.83
C GLU A 197 13.36 -7.68 18.41
N GLN A 198 13.71 -6.66 17.62
CA GLN A 198 13.66 -5.25 18.05
C GLN A 198 12.24 -4.68 17.93
N ASN A 199 11.52 -5.08 16.88
CA ASN A 199 10.23 -4.50 16.53
C ASN A 199 9.04 -5.23 17.15
N LEU A 200 9.18 -6.51 17.52
CA LEU A 200 8.09 -7.36 18.01
C LEU A 200 7.30 -6.73 19.17
N PRO A 201 7.92 -6.14 20.22
CA PRO A 201 7.16 -5.54 21.32
C PRO A 201 6.17 -4.47 20.82
N ARG A 202 6.61 -3.59 19.91
CA ARG A 202 5.77 -2.53 19.35
C ARG A 202 4.69 -3.08 18.43
N TYR A 203 5.00 -4.12 17.65
CA TYR A 203 4.02 -4.77 16.79
C TYR A 203 2.92 -5.46 17.62
N MET A 204 3.29 -6.12 18.72
CA MET A 204 2.32 -6.75 19.64
C MET A 204 1.44 -5.74 20.38
N GLU A 205 1.93 -4.52 20.62
CA GLU A 205 1.11 -3.42 21.17
C GLU A 205 0.17 -2.80 20.13
N THR A 206 0.46 -2.96 18.84
CA THR A 206 -0.20 -2.23 17.74
C THR A 206 -1.19 -3.10 16.94
N PHE A 207 -0.86 -4.39 16.75
CA PHE A 207 -1.62 -5.35 15.95
C PHE A 207 -2.19 -6.46 16.84
N ASP A 208 -3.37 -6.95 16.51
CA ASP A 208 -4.03 -8.06 17.22
C ASP A 208 -3.35 -9.40 16.90
N ILE A 209 -2.87 -9.56 15.66
CA ILE A 209 -2.14 -10.74 15.18
C ILE A 209 -0.84 -10.26 14.54
N VAL A 210 0.29 -10.81 14.97
CA VAL A 210 1.61 -10.56 14.38
C VAL A 210 2.13 -11.83 13.71
N LEU A 211 2.42 -11.74 12.42
CA LEU A 211 2.95 -12.83 11.60
C LEU A 211 4.44 -12.58 11.34
N ILE A 212 5.30 -13.36 11.98
CA ILE A 212 6.75 -13.21 11.90
C ILE A 212 7.29 -14.07 10.74
N ASP A 213 7.96 -13.42 9.78
CA ASP A 213 8.51 -14.06 8.58
C ASP A 213 7.51 -14.95 7.81
N ASP A 214 6.25 -14.52 7.78
CA ASP A 214 5.19 -15.19 7.04
C ASP A 214 5.06 -14.60 5.62
N GLN A 215 5.35 -15.45 4.62
CA GLN A 215 5.25 -15.10 3.20
C GLN A 215 3.94 -15.62 2.57
N THR A 216 2.93 -15.91 3.39
CA THR A 216 1.62 -16.44 2.98
C THR A 216 0.48 -15.51 3.38
N MET A 217 -0.70 -15.76 2.80
CA MET A 217 -1.98 -15.19 3.21
C MET A 217 -2.85 -16.20 3.96
N ASP A 218 -2.25 -17.26 4.52
CA ASP A 218 -3.02 -18.38 5.09
C ASP A 218 -3.81 -17.96 6.34
N VAL A 219 -3.25 -17.12 7.21
CA VAL A 219 -3.98 -16.61 8.38
C VAL A 219 -5.16 -15.71 7.99
N PRO A 220 -4.99 -14.66 7.16
CA PRO A 220 -6.13 -13.88 6.64
C PRO A 220 -7.19 -14.75 5.94
N ARG A 221 -6.75 -15.74 5.14
CA ARG A 221 -7.66 -16.66 4.45
C ARG A 221 -8.43 -17.57 5.39
N ALA A 222 -7.80 -18.11 6.42
CA ALA A 222 -8.48 -18.94 7.42
C ALA A 222 -9.62 -18.16 8.11
N ILE A 223 -9.39 -16.87 8.41
CA ILE A 223 -10.42 -15.98 8.97
C ILE A 223 -11.56 -15.80 7.96
N LEU A 224 -11.26 -15.54 6.69
CA LEU A 224 -12.26 -15.39 5.63
C LEU A 224 -13.09 -16.67 5.42
N GLU A 225 -12.44 -17.84 5.46
CA GLU A 225 -13.10 -19.15 5.35
C GLU A 225 -14.06 -19.40 6.51
N MET A 226 -13.70 -19.00 7.74
CA MET A 226 -14.60 -19.09 8.90
C MET A 226 -15.85 -18.21 8.74
N ILE A 227 -15.71 -17.02 8.13
CA ILE A 227 -16.84 -16.12 7.83
C ILE A 227 -17.76 -16.75 6.78
N LYS A 228 -17.17 -17.26 5.69
CA LYS A 228 -17.89 -17.93 4.59
C LYS A 228 -18.71 -19.11 5.09
N ASN A 229 -18.11 -19.97 5.92
CA ASN A 229 -18.79 -21.16 6.46
C ASN A 229 -19.97 -20.83 7.37
N LYS A 230 -19.95 -19.67 8.05
CA LYS A 230 -21.10 -19.20 8.83
C LYS A 230 -22.21 -18.60 7.98
N SER A 231 -21.88 -17.96 6.85
CA SER A 231 -22.89 -17.37 5.95
C SER A 231 -23.74 -18.40 5.19
N HIS A 232 -23.31 -19.66 5.16
CA HIS A 232 -24.03 -20.78 4.53
C HIS A 232 -24.85 -21.62 5.51
N GLN A 233 -24.92 -21.24 6.79
CA GLN A 233 -25.78 -21.84 7.82
C GLN A 233 -27.00 -20.96 8.07
#